data_AF-A0A433EUN1-F1
#
_entry.id   AF-A0A433EUN1-F1
#
_cell.length_a   1.000
_cell.length_b   1.000
_cell.length_c   1.000
_cell.angle_alpha   90.00
_cell.angle_beta   90.00
_cell.angle_gamma   90.00
#
_symmetry.space_group_name_H-M   'P 1'
#
loop_
_entity.id
_entity.type
_entity.pdbx_description
1 polymer ?
#
loop_
_entity_poly.entity_id
_entity_poly.type
_entity_poly.pdbx_seq_one_letter_code
_entity_poly.pdbx_strand_id
1 'polypeptide(L)'
;MDLTQLIDASLKTFVDVSLDPETRNKLQQFFNARQLALYQSKGLPTQVVGAVQAVNITNPLDFEKRVFAVERFSQSDESAALAEANKRVGNILAKSSFDGDEITIDESLFEGEEADLYSTINQVSGLVQDLVAHRNYQSALDELASLKPW
;
A
#
# COMPACT_ATOMS: atom_id res chain seq x y z
N MET A 1 14.33 -10.09 -5.87
CA MET A 1 13.79 -11.45 -6.08
C MET A 1 12.51 -11.57 -5.28
N ASP A 2 11.49 -12.20 -5.86
CA ASP A 2 10.17 -12.37 -5.24
C ASP A 2 10.12 -13.65 -4.40
N LEU A 3 9.53 -13.58 -3.20
CA LEU A 3 9.47 -14.71 -2.28
C LEU A 3 8.67 -15.89 -2.86
N THR A 4 7.57 -15.61 -3.57
CA THR A 4 6.72 -16.65 -4.17
C THR A 4 7.48 -17.38 -5.27
N GLN A 5 8.24 -16.64 -6.09
CA GLN A 5 9.08 -17.25 -7.13
C GLN A 5 10.18 -18.14 -6.55
N LEU A 6 10.78 -17.74 -5.42
CA LEU A 6 11.79 -18.53 -4.73
C LEU A 6 11.21 -19.80 -4.11
N ILE A 7 10.01 -19.71 -3.49
CA ILE A 7 9.29 -20.88 -2.99
C ILE A 7 8.98 -21.84 -4.14
N ASP A 8 8.45 -21.34 -5.25
CA ASP A 8 8.11 -22.17 -6.42
C ASP A 8 9.35 -22.83 -7.03
N ALA A 9 10.46 -22.10 -7.15
CA ALA A 9 11.72 -22.64 -7.64
C ALA A 9 12.25 -23.75 -6.71
N SER A 10 12.18 -23.55 -5.39
CA SER A 10 12.61 -24.55 -4.42
C SER A 10 11.71 -25.78 -4.42
N LEU A 11 10.38 -25.64 -4.49
CA LEU A 11 9.48 -26.80 -4.53
C LEU A 11 9.74 -27.68 -5.76
N LYS A 12 10.12 -27.08 -6.89
CA LYS A 12 10.50 -27.81 -8.12
C LYS A 12 11.77 -28.66 -7.97
N THR A 13 12.65 -28.37 -7.01
CA THR A 13 13.86 -29.18 -6.79
C THR A 13 13.58 -30.46 -6.00
N PHE A 14 12.42 -30.56 -5.33
CA PHE A 14 12.02 -31.73 -4.53
C PHE A 14 11.23 -32.73 -5.37
N VAL A 15 11.88 -33.32 -6.38
CA VAL A 15 11.23 -34.22 -7.35
C VAL A 15 10.96 -35.62 -6.77
N ASP A 16 11.76 -36.05 -5.79
CA ASP A 16 11.70 -37.40 -5.20
C ASP A 16 10.89 -37.46 -3.90
N VAL A 17 10.21 -36.37 -3.53
CA VAL A 17 9.43 -36.28 -2.28
C VAL A 17 8.00 -35.86 -2.60
N SER A 18 7.03 -36.64 -2.12
CA SER A 18 5.63 -36.23 -2.18
C SER A 18 5.38 -35.11 -1.17
N LEU A 19 5.09 -33.92 -1.67
CA LEU A 19 4.79 -32.74 -0.86
C LEU A 19 3.27 -32.55 -0.76
N ASP A 20 2.80 -32.16 0.42
CA ASP A 20 1.42 -31.74 0.64
C ASP A 20 1.12 -30.53 -0.27
N PRO A 21 0.01 -30.52 -1.03
CA PRO A 21 -0.42 -29.38 -1.84
C PRO A 21 -0.49 -28.05 -1.06
N GLU A 22 -0.72 -28.09 0.25
CA GLU A 22 -0.76 -26.89 1.11
C GLU A 22 0.63 -26.34 1.47
N THR A 23 1.71 -27.08 1.21
CA THR A 23 3.08 -26.71 1.62
C THR A 23 3.46 -25.31 1.15
N ARG A 24 3.11 -24.95 -0.09
CA ARG A 24 3.37 -23.62 -0.65
C ARG A 24 2.73 -22.52 0.20
N ASN A 25 1.44 -22.69 0.55
CA ASN A 25 0.71 -21.68 1.31
C ASN A 25 1.21 -21.61 2.76
N LYS A 26 1.50 -22.76 3.38
CA LYS A 26 2.11 -22.84 4.73
C LYS A 26 3.45 -22.10 4.80
N LEU A 27 4.30 -22.25 3.78
CA LEU A 27 5.56 -21.52 3.68
C LEU A 27 5.34 -20.01 3.54
N GLN A 28 4.43 -19.57 2.67
CA GLN A 28 4.10 -18.16 2.53
C GLN A 28 3.60 -17.55 3.85
N GLN A 29 2.68 -18.22 4.53
CA GLN A 29 2.18 -17.79 5.84
C GLN A 29 3.30 -17.73 6.88
N PHE A 30 4.19 -18.73 6.91
CA PHE A 30 5.33 -18.76 7.81
C PHE A 30 6.26 -17.56 7.61
N PHE A 31 6.63 -17.25 6.36
CA PHE A 31 7.48 -16.11 6.07
C PHE A 31 6.80 -14.77 6.41
N ASN A 32 5.51 -14.61 6.08
CA ASN A 32 4.75 -13.41 6.43
C ASN A 32 4.67 -13.20 7.95
N ALA A 33 4.40 -14.26 8.72
CA ALA A 33 4.39 -14.20 10.18
C ALA A 33 5.78 -13.87 10.75
N ARG A 34 6.84 -14.46 10.18
CA ARG A 34 8.22 -14.19 10.61
C ARG A 34 8.65 -12.77 10.30
N GLN A 35 8.17 -12.21 9.19
CA GLN A 35 8.42 -10.84 8.78
C GLN A 35 7.88 -9.84 9.80
N LEU A 36 6.66 -10.06 10.32
CA LEU A 36 6.10 -9.23 11.40
C LEU A 36 7.02 -9.23 12.63
N ALA A 37 7.37 -10.42 13.13
CA ALA A 37 8.25 -10.56 14.29
C ALA A 37 9.64 -9.94 14.07
N LEU A 38 10.17 -10.02 12.85
CA LEU A 38 11.45 -9.40 12.50
C LEU A 38 11.39 -7.88 12.61
N TYR A 39 10.38 -7.23 12.04
CA TYR A 39 10.28 -5.77 12.08
C TYR A 39 9.90 -5.24 13.47
N GLN A 40 9.08 -5.97 14.23
CA GLN A 40 8.86 -5.68 15.64
C GLN A 40 10.18 -5.70 16.45
N SER A 41 11.05 -6.68 16.20
CA SER A 41 12.37 -6.72 16.85
C SER A 41 13.29 -5.56 16.45
N LYS A 42 13.04 -4.91 15.30
CA LYS A 42 13.70 -3.68 14.86
C LYS A 42 13.10 -2.40 15.47
N GLY A 43 12.08 -2.53 16.34
CA GLY A 43 11.43 -1.41 17.03
C GLY A 43 10.24 -0.80 16.27
N LEU A 44 9.80 -1.40 15.16
CA LEU A 44 8.70 -0.86 14.36
C LEU A 44 7.33 -1.19 14.98
N PRO A 45 6.38 -0.24 15.01
CA PRO A 45 5.05 -0.48 15.55
C PRO A 45 4.29 -1.57 14.79
N THR A 46 3.59 -2.46 15.52
CA THR A 46 2.75 -3.51 14.93
C THR A 46 1.74 -2.97 13.92
N GLN A 47 1.17 -1.79 14.20
CA GLN A 47 0.19 -1.14 13.32
C GLN A 47 0.81 -0.77 11.96
N VAL A 48 2.03 -0.24 11.95
CA VAL A 48 2.75 0.12 10.71
C VAL A 48 3.05 -1.14 9.88
N VAL A 49 3.58 -2.18 10.52
CA VAL A 49 3.92 -3.43 9.83
C VAL A 49 2.65 -4.10 9.28
N GLY A 50 1.57 -4.12 10.07
CA GLY A 50 0.28 -4.66 9.67
C GLY A 50 -0.34 -3.91 8.49
N ALA A 51 -0.24 -2.58 8.45
CA ALA A 51 -0.74 -1.77 7.34
C ALA A 51 -0.07 -2.13 6.01
N VAL A 52 1.25 -2.35 6.01
CA VAL A 52 1.97 -2.77 4.79
C VAL A 52 1.69 -4.23 4.44
N GLN A 53 1.50 -5.12 5.43
CA GLN A 53 1.12 -6.51 5.19
C GLN A 53 -0.25 -6.66 4.52
N ALA A 54 -1.21 -5.80 4.83
CA ALA A 54 -2.54 -5.81 4.21
C ALA A 54 -2.50 -5.64 2.67
N VAL A 55 -1.42 -5.04 2.15
CA VAL A 55 -1.18 -4.86 0.70
C VAL A 55 -0.65 -6.15 0.03
N ASN A 56 -0.42 -7.23 0.78
CA ASN A 56 0.00 -8.56 0.29
C ASN A 56 1.26 -8.53 -0.59
N ILE A 57 2.27 -7.77 -0.17
CA ILE A 57 3.51 -7.60 -0.91
C ILE A 57 4.42 -8.82 -0.73
N THR A 58 4.84 -9.43 -1.84
CA THR A 58 5.65 -10.66 -1.86
C THR A 58 7.15 -10.40 -2.02
N ASN A 59 7.57 -9.17 -2.28
CA ASN A 59 8.97 -8.78 -2.40
C ASN A 59 9.49 -8.21 -1.06
N PRO A 60 10.44 -8.89 -0.37
CA PRO A 60 10.90 -8.47 0.95
C PRO A 60 11.57 -7.09 0.97
N LEU A 61 12.33 -6.73 -0.07
CA LEU A 61 12.98 -5.42 -0.15
C LEU A 61 11.97 -4.30 -0.40
N ASP A 62 10.92 -4.60 -1.18
CA ASP A 62 9.83 -3.65 -1.41
C ASP A 62 9.06 -3.38 -0.12
N PHE A 63 8.75 -4.46 0.59
CA PHE A 63 8.10 -4.40 1.89
C PHE A 63 8.91 -3.58 2.89
N GLU A 64 10.23 -3.81 2.99
CA GLU A 64 11.10 -3.06 3.90
C GLU A 64 11.01 -1.55 3.62
N LYS A 65 11.16 -1.16 2.35
CA LYS A 65 11.08 0.26 1.96
C LYS A 65 9.73 0.89 2.32
N ARG A 66 8.63 0.16 2.12
CA ARG A 66 7.29 0.66 2.46
C ARG A 66 7.09 0.76 3.97
N VAL A 67 7.53 -0.23 4.75
CA VAL A 67 7.38 -0.19 6.21
C VAL A 67 8.12 1.00 6.81
N PHE A 68 9.35 1.28 6.38
CA PHE A 68 10.07 2.46 6.86
C PHE A 68 9.46 3.77 6.37
N ALA A 69 8.97 3.84 5.13
CA ALA A 69 8.28 5.04 4.65
C ALA A 69 6.98 5.30 5.43
N VAL A 70 6.18 4.26 5.69
CA VAL A 70 4.95 4.38 6.48
C VAL A 70 5.26 4.69 7.94
N GLU A 71 6.32 4.14 8.52
CA GLU A 71 6.74 4.50 9.88
C GLU A 71 7.12 5.98 9.99
N ARG A 72 8.02 6.46 9.11
CA ARG A 72 8.41 7.87 9.09
C ARG A 72 7.22 8.78 8.84
N PHE A 73 6.34 8.41 7.91
CA PHE A 73 5.12 9.17 7.65
C PHE A 73 4.20 9.18 8.87
N SER A 74 4.01 8.05 9.57
CA SER A 74 3.15 7.98 10.76
C SER A 74 3.60 8.88 11.92
N GLN A 75 4.83 9.39 11.88
CA GLN A 75 5.39 10.33 12.85
C GLN A 75 5.20 11.80 12.44
N SER A 76 4.73 12.09 11.22
CA SER A 76 4.47 13.46 10.78
C SER A 76 3.10 13.95 11.26
N ASP A 77 2.99 15.27 11.47
CA ASP A 77 1.73 15.92 11.86
C ASP A 77 0.66 15.76 10.75
N GLU A 78 1.11 15.68 9.49
CA GLU A 78 0.24 15.49 8.33
C GLU A 78 -0.45 14.12 8.28
N SER A 79 0.14 13.10 8.92
CA SER A 79 -0.38 11.73 8.83
C SER A 79 -1.78 11.58 9.41
N ALA A 80 -2.05 12.26 10.52
CA ALA A 80 -3.36 12.24 11.17
C ALA A 80 -4.44 12.88 10.28
N ALA A 81 -4.13 14.03 9.68
CA ALA A 81 -5.04 14.73 8.77
C ALA A 81 -5.34 13.89 7.52
N LEU A 82 -4.33 13.26 6.92
CA LEU A 82 -4.53 12.40 5.75
C LEU A 82 -5.33 11.13 6.11
N ALA A 83 -5.06 10.52 7.27
CA ALA A 83 -5.83 9.37 7.74
C ALA A 83 -7.30 9.71 8.00
N GLU A 84 -7.59 10.89 8.55
CA GLU A 84 -8.95 11.37 8.75
C GLU A 84 -9.68 11.64 7.43
N ALA A 85 -9.01 12.29 6.47
CA ALA A 85 -9.54 12.51 5.13
C ALA A 85 -9.88 11.18 4.43
N ASN A 86 -8.95 10.22 4.43
CA ASN A 86 -9.17 8.90 3.85
C ASN A 86 -10.32 8.13 4.53
N LYS A 87 -10.44 8.23 5.86
CA LYS A 87 -11.57 7.66 6.60
C LYS A 87 -12.90 8.29 6.17
N ARG A 88 -12.93 9.62 5.98
CA ARG A 88 -14.13 10.33 5.53
C ARG A 88 -14.54 9.88 4.13
N VAL A 89 -13.59 9.77 3.20
CA VAL A 89 -13.82 9.25 1.84
C VAL A 89 -14.36 7.82 1.90
N GLY A 90 -13.71 6.93 2.66
CA GLY A 90 -14.18 5.55 2.83
C GLY A 90 -15.59 5.45 3.40
N ASN A 91 -15.94 6.31 4.37
CA ASN A 91 -17.30 6.36 4.94
C ASN A 91 -18.36 6.89 3.94
N ILE A 92 -17.97 7.77 3.01
CA ILE A 92 -18.85 8.25 1.95
C ILE A 92 -19.10 7.11 0.95
N LEU A 93 -18.04 6.45 0.49
CA LEU A 93 -18.12 5.33 -0.45
C LEU A 93 -18.90 4.13 0.13
N ALA A 94 -18.73 3.84 1.43
CA ALA A 94 -19.49 2.78 2.09
C ALA A 94 -21.01 3.06 2.16
N LYS A 95 -21.42 4.32 2.02
CA LYS A 95 -22.83 4.73 2.00
C LYS A 95 -23.37 4.95 0.59
N SER A 96 -22.50 5.00 -0.43
CA SER A 96 -22.94 5.14 -1.82
C SER A 96 -23.43 3.81 -2.37
N SER A 97 -24.41 3.87 -3.28
CA SER A 97 -24.91 2.69 -4.01
C SER A 97 -24.14 2.45 -5.32
N PHE A 98 -23.09 3.22 -5.56
CA PHE A 98 -22.26 3.16 -6.76
C PHE A 98 -20.91 2.55 -6.41
N ASP A 99 -20.38 1.75 -7.33
CA ASP A 99 -18.97 1.37 -7.31
C ASP A 99 -18.15 2.51 -7.93
N GLY A 100 -17.15 3.00 -7.20
CA GLY A 100 -16.28 4.08 -7.66
C GLY A 100 -15.51 3.72 -8.94
N ASP A 101 -15.25 2.43 -9.15
CA ASP A 101 -14.53 1.93 -10.34
C ASP A 101 -15.42 1.94 -11.61
N GLU A 102 -16.74 2.08 -11.46
CA GLU A 102 -17.70 2.13 -12.58
C GLU A 102 -18.09 3.57 -12.96
N ILE A 103 -17.61 4.58 -12.22
CA ILE A 103 -17.97 5.98 -12.46
C ILE A 103 -17.04 6.58 -13.53
N THR A 104 -17.64 7.02 -14.64
CA THR A 104 -16.95 7.89 -15.61
C THR A 104 -17.11 9.34 -15.19
N ILE A 105 -15.99 10.05 -15.05
CA ILE A 105 -15.98 11.47 -14.68
C ILE A 105 -16.27 12.30 -15.92
N ASP A 106 -17.32 13.12 -15.86
CA ASP A 106 -17.64 14.11 -16.89
C ASP A 106 -17.23 15.50 -16.41
N GLU A 107 -16.06 15.95 -16.86
CA GLU A 107 -15.47 17.25 -16.49
C GLU A 107 -16.33 18.45 -16.92
N SER A 108 -17.30 18.26 -17.85
CA SER A 108 -18.20 19.34 -18.28
C SER A 108 -19.21 19.74 -17.20
N LEU A 109 -19.38 18.92 -16.16
CA LEU A 109 -20.28 19.18 -15.04
C LEU A 109 -19.62 19.95 -13.89
N PHE A 110 -18.32 20.23 -13.96
CA PHE A 110 -17.58 20.85 -12.87
C PHE A 110 -17.83 22.36 -12.76
N GLU A 111 -17.93 22.82 -11.51
CA GLU A 111 -17.77 24.23 -11.15
C GLU A 111 -16.27 24.60 -11.01
N GLY A 112 -15.95 25.90 -10.98
CA GLY A 112 -14.54 26.37 -11.06
C GLY A 112 -13.61 25.75 -10.00
N GLU A 113 -14.07 25.65 -8.75
CA GLU A 113 -13.30 25.05 -7.65
C GLU A 113 -13.14 23.52 -7.81
N GLU A 114 -14.13 22.85 -8.43
CA GLU A 114 -14.08 21.41 -8.68
C GLU A 114 -13.09 21.07 -9.80
N ALA A 115 -13.02 21.91 -10.84
CA ALA A 115 -12.04 21.77 -11.91
C ALA A 115 -10.60 21.96 -11.39
N ASP A 116 -10.36 22.95 -10.54
CA ASP A 116 -9.06 23.19 -9.92
C ASP A 116 -8.64 22.03 -9.01
N LEU A 117 -9.58 21.50 -8.21
CA LEU A 117 -9.34 20.32 -7.37
C LEU A 117 -9.01 19.09 -8.23
N TYR A 118 -9.80 18.83 -9.27
CA TYR A 118 -9.61 17.67 -10.15
C TYR A 118 -8.26 17.71 -10.86
N SER A 119 -7.86 18.88 -11.36
CA SER A 119 -6.54 19.11 -11.95
C SER A 119 -5.42 18.82 -10.94
N THR A 120 -5.54 19.33 -9.71
CA THR A 120 -4.57 19.12 -8.64
C THR A 120 -4.44 17.64 -8.27
N ILE A 121 -5.56 16.93 -8.13
CA ILE A 121 -5.58 15.49 -7.85
C ILE A 121 -4.88 14.72 -8.97
N ASN A 122 -5.17 15.02 -10.24
CA ASN A 122 -4.55 14.33 -11.37
C ASN A 122 -3.04 14.56 -11.43
N GLN A 123 -2.60 15.79 -11.19
CA GLN A 123 -1.17 16.11 -11.13
C GLN A 123 -0.45 15.33 -10.03
N VAL A 124 -0.98 15.37 -8.79
CA VAL A 124 -0.35 14.67 -7.67
C VAL A 124 -0.43 13.16 -7.85
N SER A 125 -1.54 12.64 -8.38
CA SER A 125 -1.68 11.21 -8.72
C SER A 125 -0.60 10.74 -9.69
N GLY A 126 -0.33 11.52 -10.75
CA GLY A 126 0.75 11.23 -11.70
C GLY A 126 2.14 11.20 -11.04
N LEU A 127 2.44 12.18 -10.19
CA LEU A 127 3.70 12.25 -9.43
C LEU A 127 3.85 11.06 -8.48
N VAL A 128 2.81 10.74 -7.73
CA VAL A 128 2.79 9.61 -6.80
C VAL A 128 2.98 8.29 -7.53
N GLN A 129 2.34 8.09 -8.68
CA GLN A 129 2.52 6.89 -9.51
C GLN A 129 3.97 6.73 -9.96
N ASP A 130 4.61 7.80 -10.42
CA ASP A 130 6.02 7.78 -10.82
C ASP A 130 6.95 7.46 -9.63
N LEU A 131 6.74 8.12 -8.48
CA LEU A 131 7.53 7.88 -7.27
C LEU A 131 7.37 6.43 -6.77
N VAL A 132 6.16 5.89 -6.82
CA VAL A 132 5.87 4.48 -6.47
C VAL A 132 6.54 3.52 -7.45
N ALA A 133 6.54 3.81 -8.75
CA ALA A 133 7.23 3.01 -9.76
C ALA A 133 8.75 2.94 -9.50
N HIS A 134 9.33 4.05 -9.03
CA HIS A 134 10.73 4.13 -8.61
C HIS A 134 11.00 3.65 -7.16
N ARG A 135 9.97 3.14 -6.47
CA ARG A 135 10.03 2.68 -5.07
C ARG A 135 10.46 3.77 -4.08
N ASN A 136 10.18 5.03 -4.40
CA ASN A 136 10.41 6.18 -3.56
C ASN A 136 9.15 6.49 -2.73
N TYR A 137 8.80 5.57 -1.84
CA TYR A 137 7.56 5.62 -1.07
C TYR A 137 7.49 6.79 -0.10
N GLN A 138 8.63 7.21 0.45
CA GLN A 138 8.66 8.37 1.34
C GLN A 138 8.20 9.62 0.61
N SER A 139 8.81 9.91 -0.54
CA SER A 139 8.44 11.11 -1.31
C SER A 139 7.00 11.01 -1.81
N ALA A 140 6.53 9.81 -2.17
CA ALA A 140 5.13 9.61 -2.55
C ALA A 140 4.15 9.96 -1.41
N LEU A 141 4.48 9.57 -0.17
CA LEU A 141 3.67 9.93 1.00
C LEU A 141 3.76 11.41 1.34
N ASP A 142 4.94 12.03 1.18
CA ASP A 142 5.13 13.47 1.37
C ASP A 142 4.33 14.29 0.34
N GLU A 143 4.28 13.86 -0.92
CA GLU A 143 3.44 14.48 -1.95
C GLU A 143 1.95 14.34 -1.64
N LEU A 144 1.49 13.17 -1.17
CA LEU A 144 0.11 13.00 -0.71
C LEU A 144 -0.21 13.89 0.50
N ALA A 145 0.76 14.11 1.39
CA ALA A 145 0.62 15.00 2.53
C ALA A 145 0.45 16.48 2.14
N SER A 146 0.95 16.86 0.95
CA SER A 146 0.82 18.22 0.42
C SER A 146 -0.62 18.57 0.01
N LEU A 147 -1.44 17.56 -0.28
CA LEU A 147 -2.87 17.69 -0.62
C LEU A 147 -3.75 18.05 0.60
N LYS A 148 -3.20 18.77 1.60
CA LYS A 148 -3.84 19.02 2.89
C LYS A 148 -5.33 19.34 2.70
N PRO A 149 -6.22 18.57 3.36
CA PRO A 149 -7.64 18.87 3.30
C PRO A 149 -7.88 20.25 3.93
N TRP A 150 -8.66 21.07 3.24
CA TRP A 150 -9.27 22.30 3.76
C TRP A 150 -10.30 22.01 4.86
#